data_AF-A0A2V2VWI9-F1
#
_entry.id   AF-A0A2V2VWI9-F1
#
_cell.length_a   1.000
_cell.length_b   1.000
_cell.length_c   1.000
_cell.angle_alpha   90.00
_cell.angle_beta   90.00
_cell.angle_gamma   90.00
#
_symmetry.space_group_name_H-M   'P 1'
#
loop_
_entity.id
_entity.type
_entity.pdbx_description
1 polymer ?
#
loop_
_entity_poly.entity_id
_entity_poly.type
_entity_poly.pdbx_seq_one_letter_code
_entity_poly.pdbx_strand_id
1 'polypeptide(L)'
;MTFRLVSSTPLLAALAPGMATGTNVRLLHMTRLARQGVGRGNFFAYLGFPQTPELDPAEVQRAYHDLQRRVHPDQANVQAREVEEGQEQSKTTPAPVLEREEMGAAGGVADVDESIYANASYETLRDPFLRCRYLMRLSRAEKVKGAPLTTAEEEALMHDDDRRSLEENRKLMGDAVDIASLGPDFLSDLMAVNETIFSTDLSKEEGVANLRLLVADLEERYEEFYAQAKEYWKQKDTRRFYHSVLRWTYVRNVLKHAKDRLD
;
A
#
# COMPACT_ATOMS: atom_id res chain seq x y z
N MET A 1 36.40 30.65 50.70
CA MET A 1 36.43 31.89 49.92
C MET A 1 35.18 31.94 49.05
N THR A 2 34.45 33.04 49.11
CA THR A 2 33.13 33.24 48.48
C THR A 2 33.23 34.18 47.28
N PHE A 3 32.60 33.84 46.16
CA PHE A 3 32.26 34.82 45.13
C PHE A 3 30.79 34.64 44.66
N ARG A 4 30.04 35.74 44.73
CA ARG A 4 28.71 35.97 44.16
C ARG A 4 28.83 36.91 42.96
N LEU A 5 27.96 36.76 41.97
CA LEU A 5 27.45 37.71 40.95
C LEU A 5 26.30 36.92 40.25
N VAL A 6 25.03 37.34 40.08
CA VAL A 6 24.35 38.66 40.00
C VAL A 6 24.93 39.49 38.85
N SER A 7 24.24 39.92 37.78
CA SER A 7 22.83 39.85 37.33
C SER A 7 22.84 39.72 35.78
N SER A 8 21.77 39.79 34.95
CA SER A 8 20.35 40.14 35.15
C SER A 8 19.47 39.60 34.01
N THR A 9 18.14 39.70 34.17
CA THR A 9 17.16 39.66 33.07
C THR A 9 16.90 41.06 32.49
N PRO A 10 16.30 41.14 31.29
CA PRO A 10 15.06 41.92 31.22
C PRO A 10 13.89 41.17 30.55
N LEU A 11 12.68 41.62 30.90
CA LEU A 11 11.38 41.14 30.42
C LEU A 11 10.88 42.02 29.26
N LEU A 12 10.29 41.42 28.22
CA LEU A 12 9.32 42.04 27.29
C LEU A 12 8.56 40.89 26.61
N ALA A 13 7.31 40.59 27.02
CA ALA A 13 6.09 41.15 26.41
C ALA A 13 6.02 40.86 24.89
N ALA A 14 5.39 39.76 24.46
CA ALA A 14 3.94 39.50 24.37
C ALA A 14 3.34 39.97 23.03
N LEU A 15 2.76 39.03 22.27
CA LEU A 15 1.64 39.25 21.35
C LEU A 15 0.96 37.91 20.98
N ALA A 16 -0.34 38.01 20.73
CA ALA A 16 -1.41 36.99 20.69
C ALA A 16 -1.23 35.76 19.74
N PRO A 17 -2.04 34.69 19.92
CA PRO A 17 -2.02 33.52 19.06
C PRO A 17 -2.69 33.78 17.70
N GLY A 18 -1.93 33.55 16.62
CA GLY A 18 -2.48 33.53 15.26
C GLY A 18 -3.27 32.23 15.01
N MET A 19 -4.60 32.31 15.04
CA MET A 19 -5.47 31.21 14.60
C MET A 19 -5.35 31.02 13.08
N ALA A 20 -4.47 30.12 12.65
CA ALA A 20 -4.48 29.61 11.28
C ALA A 20 -5.50 28.47 11.16
N THR A 21 -6.77 28.81 10.95
CA THR A 21 -7.77 27.85 10.45
C THR A 21 -7.40 27.46 9.02
N GLY A 22 -6.50 26.49 8.88
CA GLY A 22 -6.09 25.92 7.61
C GLY A 22 -7.29 25.29 6.91
N THR A 23 -7.72 25.91 5.81
CA THR A 23 -8.88 25.50 5.02
C THR A 23 -8.69 24.08 4.49
N ASN A 24 -9.36 23.11 5.10
CA ASN A 24 -9.55 21.79 4.50
C ASN A 24 -10.46 21.93 3.27
N VAL A 25 -9.86 22.27 2.14
CA VAL A 25 -10.51 22.20 0.83
C VAL A 25 -10.83 20.73 0.59
N ARG A 26 -12.10 20.37 0.76
CA ARG A 26 -12.65 19.08 0.34
C ARG A 26 -12.53 18.98 -1.18
N LEU A 27 -11.40 18.47 -1.66
CA LEU A 27 -11.21 18.08 -3.06
C LEU A 27 -11.89 16.73 -3.32
N LEU A 28 -13.21 16.68 -3.13
CA LEU A 28 -14.06 15.56 -3.49
C LEU A 28 -14.81 15.90 -4.79
N HIS A 29 -14.91 14.93 -5.70
CA HIS A 29 -15.54 14.97 -7.02
C HIS A 29 -14.71 15.54 -8.20
N MET A 30 -13.67 14.81 -8.64
CA MET A 30 -13.12 14.91 -10.01
C MET A 30 -12.64 13.56 -10.60
N THR A 31 -13.25 12.43 -10.19
CA THR A 31 -12.87 11.06 -10.66
C THR A 31 -14.04 10.24 -11.20
N ARG A 32 -14.81 10.84 -12.13
CA ARG A 32 -15.62 10.13 -13.13
C ARG A 32 -15.52 10.93 -14.44
N LEU A 33 -15.39 10.23 -15.58
CA LEU A 33 -15.40 10.77 -16.95
C LEU A 33 -14.11 11.45 -17.50
N ALA A 34 -12.92 10.89 -17.21
CA ALA A 34 -11.69 11.17 -17.98
C ALA A 34 -10.86 9.89 -18.28
N ARG A 35 -11.47 8.71 -18.18
CA ARG A 35 -10.81 7.42 -18.44
C ARG A 35 -10.91 7.02 -19.91
N GLN A 36 -9.88 7.34 -20.67
CA GLN A 36 -9.51 6.57 -21.88
C GLN A 36 -8.05 6.75 -22.33
N GLY A 37 -7.26 7.61 -21.68
CA GLY A 37 -5.81 7.77 -21.97
C GLY A 37 -4.93 8.14 -20.77
N VAL A 38 -5.49 8.19 -19.56
CA VAL A 38 -4.77 8.50 -18.32
C VAL A 38 -4.97 7.31 -17.39
N GLY A 39 -3.87 6.69 -16.94
CA GLY A 39 -3.90 5.51 -16.06
C GLY A 39 -4.56 5.79 -14.71
N ARG A 40 -4.93 4.73 -13.99
CA ARG A 40 -5.64 4.79 -12.69
C ARG A 40 -4.80 5.44 -11.57
N GLY A 41 -3.48 5.53 -11.76
CA GLY A 41 -2.54 6.13 -10.80
C GLY A 41 -2.00 5.14 -9.80
N ASN A 42 -1.44 5.66 -8.71
CA ASN A 42 -1.08 4.87 -7.55
C ASN A 42 -2.29 4.53 -6.65
N PHE A 43 -2.19 3.46 -5.87
CA PHE A 43 -3.26 3.00 -4.99
C PHE A 43 -3.75 4.03 -3.95
N PHE A 44 -2.85 4.90 -3.45
CA PHE A 44 -3.23 5.93 -2.48
C PHE A 44 -4.15 6.96 -3.14
N ALA A 45 -3.76 7.50 -4.31
CA ALA A 45 -4.57 8.43 -5.08
C ALA A 45 -5.91 7.81 -5.52
N TYR A 46 -5.90 6.53 -5.91
CA TYR A 46 -7.09 5.81 -6.32
C TYR A 46 -8.14 5.63 -5.20
N LEU A 47 -7.71 5.30 -3.98
CA LEU A 47 -8.59 5.20 -2.81
C LEU A 47 -8.79 6.54 -2.05
N GLY A 48 -8.12 7.62 -2.46
CA GLY A 48 -8.26 8.96 -1.88
C GLY A 48 -7.42 9.21 -0.62
N PHE A 49 -6.36 8.43 -0.39
CA PHE A 49 -5.45 8.55 0.75
C PHE A 49 -4.17 9.33 0.42
N PRO A 50 -3.51 9.95 1.42
CA PRO A 50 -2.14 10.44 1.26
C PRO A 50 -1.15 9.28 1.14
N GLN A 51 -0.05 9.49 0.40
CA GLN A 51 1.06 8.53 0.31
C GLN A 51 1.86 8.51 1.63
N THR A 52 1.45 7.67 2.58
CA THR A 52 2.05 7.55 3.92
C THR A 52 1.96 6.11 4.44
N PRO A 53 2.93 5.63 5.24
CA PRO A 53 2.79 4.34 5.92
C PRO A 53 1.71 4.37 7.00
N GLU A 54 1.29 5.54 7.50
CA GLU A 54 0.28 5.70 8.54
C GLU A 54 -1.14 5.87 7.96
N LEU A 55 -1.85 4.76 7.73
CA LEU A 55 -3.29 4.72 7.44
C LEU A 55 -4.03 3.83 8.44
N ASP A 56 -5.24 4.24 8.84
CA ASP A 56 -6.18 3.42 9.60
C ASP A 56 -6.77 2.30 8.71
N PRO A 57 -6.60 1.01 9.04
CA PRO A 57 -7.21 -0.08 8.27
C PRO A 57 -8.75 0.00 8.21
N ALA A 58 -9.42 0.61 9.18
CA ALA A 58 -10.87 0.81 9.15
C ALA A 58 -11.30 1.96 8.21
N GLU A 59 -10.45 2.97 7.97
CA GLU A 59 -10.65 3.94 6.89
C GLU A 59 -10.43 3.31 5.52
N VAL A 60 -9.34 2.55 5.34
CA VAL A 60 -9.04 1.84 4.07
C VAL A 60 -10.18 0.88 3.71
N GLN A 61 -10.72 0.14 4.69
CA GLN A 61 -11.87 -0.74 4.48
C GLN A 61 -13.15 0.02 4.10
N ARG A 62 -13.43 1.18 4.73
CA ARG A 62 -14.59 2.02 4.37
C ARG A 62 -14.47 2.56 2.95
N ALA A 63 -13.31 3.12 2.58
CA ALA A 63 -13.06 3.65 1.24
C ALA A 63 -13.17 2.56 0.16
N TYR A 64 -12.68 1.35 0.43
CA TYR A 64 -12.84 0.19 -0.45
C TYR A 64 -14.31 -0.21 -0.62
N HIS A 65 -15.10 -0.35 0.46
CA HIS A 65 -16.54 -0.65 0.34
C HIS A 65 -17.32 0.45 -0.38
N ASP A 66 -16.95 1.72 -0.19
CA ASP A 66 -17.56 2.86 -0.90
C ASP A 66 -17.22 2.87 -2.39
N LEU A 67 -16.01 2.43 -2.76
CA LEU A 67 -15.59 2.20 -4.14
C LEU A 67 -16.32 1.00 -4.74
N GLN A 68 -16.29 -0.16 -4.08
CA GLN A 68 -16.90 -1.39 -4.55
C GLN A 68 -18.41 -1.17 -4.80
N ARG A 69 -19.12 -0.47 -3.91
CA ARG A 69 -20.52 -0.10 -4.11
C ARG A 69 -20.78 0.75 -5.36
N ARG A 70 -19.82 1.52 -5.86
CA ARG A 70 -19.95 2.38 -7.07
C ARG A 70 -19.54 1.69 -8.37
N VAL A 71 -18.82 0.58 -8.26
CA VAL A 71 -18.24 -0.18 -9.39
C VAL A 71 -19.01 -1.48 -9.62
N HIS A 72 -19.52 -2.14 -8.58
CA HIS A 72 -20.06 -3.49 -8.66
C HIS A 72 -21.06 -3.70 -9.82
N PRO A 73 -20.87 -4.73 -10.67
CA PRO A 73 -21.65 -4.92 -11.91
C PRO A 73 -23.15 -5.03 -11.66
N ASP A 74 -23.53 -5.50 -10.47
CA ASP A 74 -24.94 -5.65 -10.10
C ASP A 74 -25.70 -4.31 -10.06
N GLN A 75 -25.03 -3.18 -9.75
CA GLN A 75 -25.67 -1.87 -9.90
C GLN A 75 -25.81 -1.44 -11.36
N ALA A 76 -24.86 -1.80 -12.23
CA ALA A 76 -24.97 -1.55 -13.66
C ALA A 76 -26.10 -2.38 -14.28
N ASN A 77 -26.28 -3.63 -13.83
CA ASN A 77 -27.37 -4.50 -14.25
C ASN A 77 -28.75 -4.01 -13.79
N VAL A 78 -28.88 -3.51 -12.56
CA VAL A 78 -30.13 -2.90 -12.08
C VAL A 78 -30.46 -1.63 -12.87
N GLN A 79 -29.50 -0.73 -13.09
CA GLN A 79 -29.71 0.48 -13.89
C GLN A 79 -30.04 0.18 -15.36
N ALA A 80 -29.42 -0.86 -15.95
CA ALA A 80 -29.76 -1.32 -17.29
C ALA A 80 -31.21 -1.82 -17.37
N ARG A 81 -31.65 -2.64 -16.39
CA ARG A 81 -33.04 -3.12 -16.31
C ARG A 81 -34.05 -2.00 -16.10
N GLU A 82 -33.77 -1.03 -15.22
CA GLU A 82 -34.65 0.13 -15.02
C GLU A 82 -34.81 0.97 -16.31
N VAL A 83 -33.77 1.05 -17.14
CA VAL A 83 -33.82 1.71 -18.47
C VAL A 83 -34.58 0.87 -19.49
N GLU A 84 -34.42 -0.45 -19.51
CA GLU A 84 -35.18 -1.36 -20.40
C GLU A 84 -36.68 -1.37 -20.05
N GLU A 85 -37.04 -1.54 -18.78
CA GLU A 85 -38.43 -1.53 -18.29
C GLU A 85 -39.10 -0.17 -18.52
N GLY A 86 -38.35 0.93 -18.37
CA GLY A 86 -38.80 2.29 -18.72
C GLY A 86 -39.03 2.52 -20.22
N GLN A 87 -38.32 1.80 -21.10
CA GLN A 87 -38.55 1.85 -22.55
C GLN A 87 -39.71 0.95 -22.99
N GLU A 88 -39.94 -0.21 -22.38
CA GLU A 88 -41.05 -1.09 -22.75
C GLU A 88 -42.43 -0.45 -22.50
N GLN A 89 -42.61 0.36 -21.44
CA GLN A 89 -43.85 1.10 -21.20
C GLN A 89 -44.18 2.18 -22.25
N SER A 90 -43.24 2.49 -23.17
CA SER A 90 -43.42 3.48 -24.24
C SER A 90 -43.77 2.90 -25.61
N LYS A 91 -43.78 1.56 -25.78
CA LYS A 91 -44.01 0.91 -27.09
C LYS A 91 -45.39 0.26 -27.22
N THR A 92 -46.41 1.09 -27.50
CA THR A 92 -47.73 0.63 -28.00
C THR A 92 -48.11 1.26 -29.35
N THR A 93 -47.24 1.10 -30.36
CA THR A 93 -47.60 1.27 -31.79
C THR A 93 -46.69 0.39 -32.68
N PRO A 94 -47.19 -0.30 -33.72
CA PRO A 94 -46.40 -1.32 -34.41
C PRO A 94 -45.68 -0.85 -35.69
N ALA A 95 -44.37 -1.14 -35.75
CA ALA A 95 -43.54 -1.43 -36.94
C ALA A 95 -43.28 -0.30 -37.99
N PRO A 96 -42.23 -0.40 -38.84
CA PRO A 96 -41.30 -1.52 -39.04
C PRO A 96 -39.78 -1.21 -38.91
N VAL A 97 -39.03 -2.28 -38.66
CA VAL A 97 -37.66 -2.62 -39.11
C VAL A 97 -36.73 -1.48 -39.56
N LEU A 98 -35.67 -1.25 -38.77
CA LEU A 98 -34.36 -0.83 -39.28
C LEU A 98 -33.23 -1.35 -38.37
N GLU A 99 -32.15 -1.75 -39.01
CA GLU A 99 -30.83 -2.23 -38.57
C GLU A 99 -30.52 -2.33 -37.07
N ARG A 100 -30.31 -3.58 -36.63
CA ARG A 100 -29.76 -3.95 -35.32
C ARG A 100 -28.23 -4.00 -35.41
N GLU A 101 -27.57 -2.85 -35.28
CA GLU A 101 -26.10 -2.83 -35.12
C GLU A 101 -25.69 -3.45 -33.79
N GLU A 102 -24.67 -4.30 -33.84
CA GLU A 102 -24.15 -5.03 -32.68
C GLU A 102 -23.26 -4.12 -31.82
N MET A 103 -23.85 -3.41 -30.84
CA MET A 103 -23.09 -2.83 -29.72
C MET A 103 -22.58 -3.94 -28.79
N GLY A 104 -21.57 -4.68 -29.25
CA GLY A 104 -20.98 -5.80 -28.55
C GLY A 104 -20.15 -5.41 -27.32
N ALA A 105 -20.60 -5.89 -26.15
CA ALA A 105 -19.77 -6.51 -25.11
C ALA A 105 -18.57 -5.74 -24.49
N ALA A 106 -18.40 -4.43 -24.70
CA ALA A 106 -17.30 -3.67 -24.09
C ALA A 106 -17.40 -3.50 -22.55
N GLY A 107 -18.58 -3.67 -21.96
CA GLY A 107 -18.82 -3.41 -20.53
C GLY A 107 -18.25 -4.44 -19.55
N GLY A 108 -18.13 -5.72 -19.96
CA GLY A 108 -17.78 -6.80 -19.02
C GLY A 108 -16.31 -6.88 -18.65
N VAL A 109 -15.40 -6.59 -19.59
CA VAL A 109 -13.94 -6.72 -19.36
C VAL A 109 -13.42 -5.58 -18.49
N ALA A 110 -13.86 -4.34 -18.79
CA ALA A 110 -13.45 -3.15 -18.04
C ALA A 110 -13.89 -3.17 -16.57
N ASP A 111 -15.01 -3.84 -16.26
CA ASP A 111 -15.51 -4.00 -14.90
C ASP A 111 -14.69 -5.02 -14.08
N VAL A 112 -14.32 -6.15 -14.70
CA VAL A 112 -13.42 -7.15 -14.08
C VAL A 112 -12.04 -6.55 -13.80
N ASP A 113 -11.46 -5.81 -14.76
CA ASP A 113 -10.17 -5.14 -14.58
C ASP A 113 -10.21 -4.07 -13.48
N GLU A 114 -11.35 -3.40 -13.28
CA GLU A 114 -11.54 -2.43 -12.19
C GLU A 114 -11.67 -3.12 -10.84
N SER A 115 -12.43 -4.21 -10.75
CA SER A 115 -12.58 -5.02 -9.54
C SER A 115 -11.24 -5.59 -9.07
N ILE A 116 -10.43 -6.13 -9.99
CA ILE A 116 -9.07 -6.63 -9.71
C ILE A 116 -8.19 -5.50 -9.14
N TYR A 117 -8.21 -4.32 -9.75
CA TYR A 117 -7.43 -3.18 -9.28
C TYR A 117 -7.92 -2.65 -7.92
N ALA A 118 -9.23 -2.62 -7.70
CA ALA A 118 -9.82 -2.28 -6.40
C ALA A 118 -9.36 -3.22 -5.29
N ASN A 119 -9.41 -4.54 -5.53
CA ASN A 119 -8.97 -5.55 -4.57
C ASN A 119 -7.47 -5.41 -4.27
N ALA A 120 -6.63 -5.32 -5.30
CA ALA A 120 -5.18 -5.16 -5.14
C ALA A 120 -4.81 -3.87 -4.38
N SER A 121 -5.53 -2.77 -4.65
CA SER A 121 -5.34 -1.50 -3.92
C SER A 121 -5.71 -1.63 -2.44
N TYR A 122 -6.80 -2.34 -2.13
CA TYR A 122 -7.27 -2.57 -0.77
C TYR A 122 -6.34 -3.50 0.01
N GLU A 123 -5.95 -4.64 -0.56
CA GLU A 123 -5.02 -5.59 0.07
C GLU A 123 -3.68 -4.93 0.36
N THR A 124 -3.13 -4.21 -0.63
CA THR A 124 -1.85 -3.50 -0.50
C THR A 124 -1.91 -2.38 0.54
N LEU A 125 -2.97 -1.56 0.55
CA LEU A 125 -3.08 -0.47 1.52
C LEU A 125 -3.54 -0.93 2.90
N ARG A 126 -4.21 -2.07 3.05
CA ARG A 126 -4.63 -2.61 4.36
C ARG A 126 -3.46 -3.19 5.14
N ASP A 127 -2.63 -4.01 4.51
CA ASP A 127 -1.46 -4.64 5.15
C ASP A 127 -0.31 -3.61 5.33
N PRO A 128 0.20 -3.39 6.55
CA PRO A 128 1.25 -2.41 6.81
C PRO A 128 2.56 -2.67 6.06
N PHE A 129 2.93 -3.94 5.86
CA PHE A 129 4.15 -4.33 5.15
C PHE A 129 3.99 -4.09 3.65
N LEU A 130 2.88 -4.53 3.04
CA LEU A 130 2.61 -4.32 1.61
C LEU A 130 2.54 -2.82 1.29
N ARG A 131 1.89 -2.03 2.15
CA ARG A 131 1.84 -0.55 2.06
C ARG A 131 3.23 0.06 2.04
N CYS A 132 4.10 -0.34 2.98
CA CYS A 132 5.48 0.17 3.05
C CYS A 132 6.35 -0.31 1.88
N ARG A 133 6.19 -1.56 1.43
CA ARG A 133 6.87 -2.10 0.24
C ARG A 133 6.45 -1.37 -1.05
N TYR A 134 5.17 -1.03 -1.18
CA TYR A 134 4.65 -0.26 -2.30
C TYR A 134 5.16 1.20 -2.30
N LEU A 135 5.19 1.87 -1.13
CA LEU A 135 5.81 3.19 -0.99
C LEU A 135 7.31 3.19 -1.35
N MET A 136 8.05 2.15 -0.93
CA MET A 136 9.44 1.95 -1.34
C MET A 136 9.56 1.79 -2.86
N ARG A 137 8.65 1.06 -3.50
CA ARG A 137 8.62 0.86 -4.97
C ARG A 137 8.38 2.18 -5.71
N LEU A 138 7.38 2.96 -5.30
CA LEU A 138 7.05 4.27 -5.87
C LEU A 138 8.23 5.25 -5.74
N SER A 139 8.73 5.48 -4.52
CA SER A 139 9.78 6.48 -4.27
C SER A 139 11.13 6.10 -4.91
N ARG A 140 11.42 4.81 -5.10
CA ARG A 140 12.58 4.37 -5.90
C ARG A 140 12.39 4.66 -7.39
N ALA A 141 11.23 4.35 -7.95
CA ALA A 141 10.97 4.61 -9.37
C ALA A 141 11.01 6.10 -9.71
N GLU A 142 10.45 6.97 -8.85
CA GLU A 142 10.62 8.43 -8.95
C GLU A 142 12.09 8.85 -8.91
N LYS A 143 12.88 8.30 -7.96
CA LYS A 143 14.31 8.60 -7.83
C LYS A 143 15.14 8.16 -9.03
N VAL A 144 14.83 7.00 -9.62
CA VAL A 144 15.49 6.50 -10.84
C VAL A 144 15.10 7.32 -12.07
N LYS A 145 13.83 7.74 -12.17
CA LYS A 145 13.34 8.60 -13.24
C LYS A 145 13.87 10.04 -13.14
N GLY A 146 14.14 10.52 -11.93
CA GLY A 146 14.55 11.91 -11.66
C GLY A 146 13.43 12.95 -11.81
N ALA A 147 12.18 12.49 -11.97
CA ALA A 147 10.98 13.31 -12.15
C ALA A 147 9.76 12.54 -11.61
N PRO A 148 8.64 13.22 -11.29
CA PRO A 148 7.41 12.57 -10.86
C PRO A 148 6.93 11.50 -11.85
N LEU A 149 6.33 10.43 -11.33
CA LEU A 149 5.70 9.40 -12.14
C LEU A 149 4.39 9.93 -12.75
N THR A 150 4.08 9.47 -13.95
CA THR A 150 2.76 9.59 -14.57
C THR A 150 1.84 8.52 -14.00
N THR A 151 0.53 8.74 -14.06
CA THR A 151 -0.43 7.79 -13.50
C THR A 151 -0.38 6.40 -14.15
N ALA A 152 0.07 6.30 -15.40
CA ALA A 152 0.29 5.03 -16.10
C ALA A 152 1.56 4.30 -15.62
N GLU A 153 2.63 5.03 -15.30
CA GLU A 153 3.83 4.43 -14.69
C GLU A 153 3.55 3.98 -13.25
N GLU A 154 2.80 4.77 -12.46
CA GLU A 154 2.37 4.37 -11.12
C GLU A 154 1.50 3.10 -11.13
N GLU A 155 0.58 3.00 -12.10
CA GLU A 155 -0.25 1.82 -12.32
C GLU A 155 0.60 0.62 -12.74
N ALA A 156 1.60 0.79 -13.62
CA ALA A 156 2.53 -0.29 -13.97
C ALA A 156 3.39 -0.79 -12.79
N LEU A 157 3.49 -0.02 -11.70
CA LEU A 157 4.15 -0.43 -10.46
C LEU A 157 3.24 -1.24 -9.51
N MET A 158 1.95 -1.45 -9.84
CA MET A 158 1.05 -2.34 -9.09
C MET A 158 1.57 -3.78 -9.03
N HIS A 159 1.92 -4.37 -10.18
CA HIS A 159 2.23 -5.79 -10.26
C HIS A 159 3.54 -6.16 -9.55
N ASP A 160 3.47 -7.27 -8.81
CA ASP A 160 4.48 -7.70 -7.84
C ASP A 160 5.87 -7.92 -8.43
N ASP A 161 6.88 -7.72 -7.57
CA ASP A 161 8.29 -7.85 -7.92
C ASP A 161 8.68 -9.29 -8.31
N ASP A 162 7.86 -10.28 -7.92
CA ASP A 162 8.09 -11.72 -8.10
C ASP A 162 8.13 -12.16 -9.58
N ARG A 163 7.60 -11.34 -10.51
CA ARG A 163 7.72 -11.57 -11.97
C ARG A 163 8.79 -10.75 -12.66
N ARG A 164 9.40 -9.77 -11.97
CA ARG A 164 10.50 -8.96 -12.54
C ARG A 164 11.79 -9.76 -12.45
N SER A 165 12.60 -9.69 -13.50
CA SER A 165 13.92 -10.32 -13.46
C SER A 165 14.74 -9.72 -12.31
N LEU A 166 15.61 -10.51 -11.67
CA LEU A 166 16.58 -10.00 -10.70
C LEU A 166 17.39 -8.82 -11.26
N GLU A 167 17.62 -8.79 -12.58
CA GLU A 167 18.28 -7.70 -13.29
C GLU A 167 17.43 -6.43 -13.42
N GLU A 168 16.11 -6.56 -13.59
CA GLU A 168 15.17 -5.42 -13.60
C GLU A 168 15.00 -4.85 -12.19
N ASN A 169 14.88 -5.73 -11.19
CA ASN A 169 14.90 -5.36 -9.79
C ASN A 169 16.23 -4.67 -9.43
N ARG A 170 17.38 -5.18 -9.89
CA ARG A 170 18.69 -4.53 -9.69
C ARG A 170 18.76 -3.14 -10.33
N LYS A 171 18.24 -2.95 -11.55
CA LYS A 171 18.16 -1.64 -12.22
C LYS A 171 17.23 -0.66 -11.49
N LEU A 172 16.11 -1.13 -10.95
CA LEU A 172 15.15 -0.32 -10.18
C LEU A 172 15.61 -0.03 -8.75
N MET A 173 16.43 -0.91 -8.14
CA MET A 173 17.00 -0.72 -6.80
C MET A 173 18.27 0.14 -6.82
N GLY A 174 19.02 0.13 -7.93
CA GLY A 174 20.32 0.79 -8.07
C GLY A 174 21.36 0.28 -7.06
N ASP A 175 22.44 1.04 -6.89
CA ASP A 175 23.48 0.75 -5.87
C ASP A 175 23.00 0.90 -4.41
N ALA A 176 21.74 1.31 -4.18
CA ALA A 176 21.35 1.91 -2.91
C ALA A 176 21.08 0.92 -1.77
N VAL A 177 20.53 -0.27 -2.05
CA VAL A 177 20.17 -1.28 -1.03
C VAL A 177 20.18 -2.71 -1.63
N ASP A 178 21.38 -3.25 -1.88
CA ASP A 178 21.57 -4.67 -2.20
C ASP A 178 21.38 -5.54 -0.93
N ILE A 179 21.23 -6.86 -1.07
CA ILE A 179 21.26 -7.82 0.05
C ILE A 179 22.57 -7.68 0.83
N ALA A 180 23.68 -7.38 0.16
CA ALA A 180 24.97 -7.05 0.77
C ALA A 180 24.96 -5.80 1.67
N SER A 181 23.90 -4.98 1.65
CA SER A 181 23.71 -3.86 2.59
C SER A 181 23.05 -4.27 3.90
N LEU A 182 22.51 -5.48 4.00
CA LEU A 182 22.09 -6.08 5.26
C LEU A 182 23.35 -6.41 6.05
N GLY A 183 23.58 -5.67 7.16
CA GLY A 183 24.78 -5.84 7.97
C GLY A 183 24.99 -7.30 8.41
N PRO A 184 26.26 -7.74 8.57
CA PRO A 184 26.60 -9.16 8.75
C PRO A 184 25.87 -9.81 9.92
N ASP A 185 25.68 -9.07 11.02
CA ASP A 185 24.96 -9.52 12.22
C ASP A 185 23.52 -9.97 11.88
N PHE A 186 22.80 -9.19 11.06
CA PHE A 186 21.43 -9.53 10.64
C PHE A 186 21.39 -10.75 9.72
N LEU A 187 22.42 -10.96 8.89
CA LEU A 187 22.51 -12.16 8.04
C LEU A 187 22.84 -13.40 8.90
N SER A 188 23.68 -13.24 9.92
CA SER A 188 23.97 -14.30 10.91
C SER A 188 22.71 -14.69 11.68
N ASP A 189 21.97 -13.72 12.20
CA ASP A 189 20.68 -13.94 12.87
C ASP A 189 19.70 -14.66 11.94
N LEU A 190 19.58 -14.22 10.68
CA LEU A 190 18.71 -14.84 9.70
C LEU A 190 19.10 -16.30 9.41
N MET A 191 20.39 -16.62 9.37
CA MET A 191 20.87 -18.00 9.23
C MET A 191 20.52 -18.85 10.47
N ALA A 192 20.76 -18.35 11.68
CA ALA A 192 20.43 -19.04 12.92
C ALA A 192 18.93 -19.30 13.08
N VAL A 193 18.08 -18.34 12.66
CA VAL A 193 16.63 -18.50 12.67
C VAL A 193 16.18 -19.55 11.64
N ASN A 194 16.71 -19.53 10.42
CA ASN A 194 16.41 -20.57 9.43
C ASN A 194 16.87 -21.95 9.90
N GLU A 195 18.07 -22.07 10.46
CA GLU A 195 18.54 -23.32 11.09
C GLU A 195 17.58 -23.80 12.18
N THR A 196 17.12 -22.89 13.05
CA THR A 196 16.12 -23.22 14.07
C THR A 196 14.82 -23.75 13.45
N ILE A 197 14.28 -23.09 12.43
CA ILE A 197 13.07 -23.56 11.73
C ILE A 197 13.29 -24.94 11.12
N PHE A 198 14.38 -25.16 10.39
CA PHE A 198 14.56 -26.40 9.63
C PHE A 198 15.01 -27.60 10.48
N SER A 199 15.85 -27.37 11.50
CA SER A 199 16.40 -28.43 12.37
C SER A 199 15.49 -28.81 13.55
N THR A 200 14.46 -28.04 13.87
CA THR A 200 13.56 -28.31 15.00
C THR A 200 12.73 -29.59 14.80
N ASP A 201 12.86 -30.54 15.72
CA ASP A 201 12.12 -31.80 15.75
C ASP A 201 10.73 -31.62 16.38
N LEU A 202 9.70 -31.59 15.54
CA LEU A 202 8.30 -31.40 15.95
C LEU A 202 7.70 -32.63 16.67
N SER A 203 8.36 -33.79 16.65
CA SER A 203 7.90 -34.95 17.43
C SER A 203 8.12 -34.77 18.93
N LYS A 204 8.92 -33.77 19.33
CA LYS A 204 9.22 -33.42 20.71
C LYS A 204 8.49 -32.14 21.10
N GLU A 205 7.89 -32.15 22.29
CA GLU A 205 7.23 -30.99 22.89
C GLU A 205 8.17 -29.77 23.00
N GLU A 206 9.44 -29.99 23.35
CA GLU A 206 10.49 -28.98 23.37
C GLU A 206 10.70 -28.30 22.01
N GLY A 207 10.66 -29.07 20.90
CA GLY A 207 10.79 -28.52 19.56
C GLY A 207 9.61 -27.61 19.19
N VAL A 208 8.38 -28.07 19.46
CA VAL A 208 7.17 -27.27 19.25
C VAL A 208 7.17 -26.01 20.12
N ALA A 209 7.65 -26.09 21.37
CA ALA A 209 7.80 -24.94 22.25
C ALA A 209 8.83 -23.92 21.71
N ASN A 210 10.00 -24.37 21.28
CA ASN A 210 11.04 -23.52 20.69
C ASN A 210 10.55 -22.81 19.41
N LEU A 211 9.84 -23.51 18.53
CA LEU A 211 9.30 -22.90 17.31
C LEU A 211 8.20 -21.87 17.61
N ARG A 212 7.36 -22.10 18.64
CA ARG A 212 6.38 -21.10 19.11
C ARG A 212 7.03 -19.85 19.71
N LEU A 213 8.10 -20.01 20.50
CA LEU A 213 8.88 -18.89 21.03
C LEU A 213 9.52 -18.07 19.89
N LEU A 214 10.05 -18.74 18.87
CA LEU A 214 10.58 -18.08 17.68
C LEU A 214 9.49 -17.32 16.89
N VAL A 215 8.29 -17.90 16.73
CA VAL A 215 7.18 -17.18 16.09
C VAL A 215 6.84 -15.91 16.85
N ALA A 216 6.81 -15.93 18.18
CA ALA A 216 6.54 -14.74 19.00
C ALA A 216 7.62 -13.65 18.84
N ASP A 217 8.92 -14.01 18.87
CA ASP A 217 10.03 -13.06 18.62
C ASP A 217 9.95 -12.45 17.21
N LEU A 218 9.61 -13.25 16.19
CA LEU A 218 9.46 -12.77 14.82
C LEU A 218 8.22 -11.87 14.65
N GLU A 219 7.14 -12.09 15.41
CA GLU A 219 5.97 -11.20 15.45
C GLU A 219 6.28 -9.86 16.14
N GLU A 220 7.04 -9.87 17.25
CA GLU A 220 7.49 -8.64 17.91
C GLU A 220 8.36 -7.81 16.95
N ARG A 221 9.37 -8.43 16.32
CA ARG A 221 10.21 -7.76 15.30
C ARG A 221 9.41 -7.25 14.10
N TYR A 222 8.33 -7.93 13.71
CA TYR A 222 7.46 -7.49 12.62
C TYR A 222 6.82 -6.12 12.92
N GLU A 223 6.33 -5.92 14.14
CA GLU A 223 5.77 -4.64 14.60
C GLU A 223 6.85 -3.58 14.84
N GLU A 224 8.04 -3.97 15.33
CA GLU A 224 9.20 -3.06 15.42
C GLU A 224 9.58 -2.48 14.05
N PHE A 225 9.65 -3.31 13.00
CA PHE A 225 9.97 -2.83 11.66
C PHE A 225 8.91 -1.86 11.12
N TYR A 226 7.62 -2.05 11.46
CA TYR A 226 6.58 -1.07 11.12
C TYR A 226 6.78 0.24 11.88
N ALA A 227 7.09 0.19 13.18
CA ALA A 227 7.38 1.38 13.99
C ALA A 227 8.59 2.17 13.43
N GLN A 228 9.69 1.47 13.12
CA GLN A 228 10.89 2.04 12.51
C GLN A 228 10.60 2.64 11.12
N ALA A 229 9.86 1.93 10.26
CA ALA A 229 9.50 2.40 8.93
C ALA A 229 8.68 3.70 8.97
N LYS A 230 7.71 3.82 9.88
CA LYS A 230 6.94 5.07 10.10
C LYS A 230 7.86 6.22 10.51
N GLU A 231 8.78 5.98 11.43
CA GLU A 231 9.67 7.03 11.94
C GLU A 231 10.68 7.50 10.86
N TYR A 232 11.32 6.58 10.14
CA TYR A 232 12.21 6.93 9.03
C TYR A 232 11.48 7.68 7.90
N TRP A 233 10.21 7.35 7.65
CA TRP A 233 9.37 8.08 6.70
C TRP A 233 9.11 9.53 7.16
N LYS A 234 8.75 9.74 8.44
CA LYS A 234 8.56 11.08 9.02
C LYS A 234 9.83 11.92 8.95
N GLN A 235 10.99 11.32 9.22
CA GLN A 235 12.31 11.95 9.12
C GLN A 235 12.77 12.18 7.66
N LYS A 236 12.05 11.64 6.66
CA LYS A 236 12.43 11.60 5.24
C LYS A 236 13.75 10.86 4.97
N ASP A 237 14.20 9.99 5.89
CA ASP A 237 15.35 9.11 5.68
C ASP A 237 14.94 7.91 4.83
N THR A 238 14.85 8.16 3.52
CA THR A 238 14.52 7.13 2.52
C THR A 238 15.49 5.94 2.56
N ARG A 239 16.76 6.14 2.94
CA ARG A 239 17.74 5.05 3.01
C ARG A 239 17.43 4.10 4.16
N ARG A 240 17.18 4.62 5.36
CA ARG A 240 16.80 3.79 6.52
C ARG A 240 15.42 3.18 6.34
N PHE A 241 14.47 3.92 5.77
CA PHE A 241 13.15 3.38 5.41
C PHE A 241 13.28 2.15 4.49
N TYR A 242 14.03 2.25 3.39
CA TYR A 242 14.25 1.13 2.49
C TYR A 242 14.96 -0.07 3.14
N HIS A 243 15.94 0.19 4.02
CA HIS A 243 16.65 -0.86 4.75
C HIS A 243 15.74 -1.59 5.75
N SER A 244 14.89 -0.83 6.46
CA SER A 244 13.86 -1.35 7.37
C SER A 244 12.88 -2.26 6.61
N VAL A 245 12.33 -1.80 5.49
CA VAL A 245 11.39 -2.58 4.66
C VAL A 245 12.06 -3.82 4.05
N LEU A 246 13.34 -3.74 3.66
CA LEU A 246 14.07 -4.90 3.17
C LEU A 246 14.25 -5.95 4.28
N ARG A 247 14.73 -5.57 5.47
CA ARG A 247 14.84 -6.47 6.64
C ARG A 247 13.50 -7.10 7.02
N TRP A 248 12.44 -6.29 7.03
CA TRP A 248 11.07 -6.73 7.30
C TRP A 248 10.58 -7.79 6.30
N THR A 249 11.03 -7.72 5.04
CA THR A 249 10.71 -8.73 4.02
C THR A 249 11.24 -10.11 4.40
N TYR A 250 12.46 -10.19 4.94
CA TYR A 250 13.03 -11.45 5.42
C TYR A 250 12.29 -11.98 6.65
N VAL A 251 12.02 -11.12 7.64
CA VAL A 251 11.27 -11.52 8.83
C VAL A 251 9.87 -12.02 8.47
N ARG A 252 9.16 -11.37 7.54
CA ARG A 252 7.85 -11.84 7.05
C ARG A 252 7.92 -13.23 6.39
N ASN A 253 8.92 -13.47 5.54
CA ASN A 253 9.08 -14.77 4.87
C ASN A 253 9.42 -15.88 5.86
N VAL A 254 10.30 -15.61 6.81
CA VAL A 254 10.74 -16.55 7.84
C VAL A 254 9.63 -16.82 8.87
N LEU A 255 8.89 -15.80 9.28
CA LEU A 255 7.69 -15.93 10.11
C LEU A 255 6.63 -16.80 9.43
N LYS A 256 6.43 -16.64 8.12
CA LYS A 256 5.54 -17.51 7.34
C LYS A 256 6.02 -18.97 7.41
N HIS A 257 7.29 -19.25 7.10
CA HIS A 257 7.82 -20.62 7.16
C HIS A 257 7.79 -21.24 8.55
N ALA A 258 7.92 -20.44 9.62
CA ALA A 258 7.78 -20.91 10.99
C ALA A 258 6.32 -21.28 11.34
N LYS A 259 5.33 -20.50 10.85
CA LYS A 259 3.90 -20.80 11.00
C LYS A 259 3.44 -21.98 10.16
N ASP A 260 3.81 -22.01 8.86
CA ASP A 260 3.55 -23.12 7.94
C ASP A 260 4.10 -24.49 8.45
N ARG A 261 4.99 -24.48 9.45
CA ARG A 261 5.58 -25.66 10.11
C ARG A 261 4.94 -26.02 11.46
N LEU A 262 4.10 -25.14 12.02
CA LEU A 262 3.32 -25.41 13.24
C LEU A 262 1.89 -25.91 12.96
N ASP A 263 1.38 -25.66 11.75
CA ASP A 263 0.08 -26.10 11.24
C ASP A 263 0.07 -27.58 10.79
#